data_AF-A0A963DH36-F1
#
_entry.id   AF-A0A963DH36-F1
#
_cell.length_a   1.000
_cell.length_b   1.000
_cell.length_c   1.000
_cell.angle_alpha   90.00
_cell.angle_beta   90.00
_cell.angle_gamma   90.00
#
_symmetry.space_group_name_H-M   'P 1'
#
loop_
_entity.id
_entity.type
_entity.pdbx_description
1 polymer ?
#
loop_
_entity_poly.entity_id
_entity_poly.type
_entity_poly.pdbx_seq_one_letter_code
_entity_poly.pdbx_strand_id
1 'polypeptide(L)' 'MVNAVQKVGRNDPCPGGSGKKYKHCHGRLN' A
#
# COMPACT_ATOMS: atom_id res chain seq x y z
N MET A 1 -8.40 -2.42 -21.24
CA MET A 1 -7.64 -3.23 -20.26
C MET A 1 -7.01 -2.33 -19.21
N VAL A 2 -7.84 -1.74 -18.34
CA VAL A 2 -7.36 -0.85 -17.27
C VAL A 2 -7.11 -1.66 -16.00
N ASN A 3 -6.02 -2.41 -15.97
CA ASN A 3 -5.46 -2.89 -14.71
C ASN A 3 -4.28 -1.99 -14.33
N ALA A 4 -4.56 -0.70 -14.20
CA ALA A 4 -3.74 0.19 -13.42
C ALA A 4 -3.90 -0.25 -11.96
N VAL A 5 -3.12 -1.26 -11.55
CA VAL A 5 -2.73 -1.38 -10.15
C VAL A 5 -2.08 -0.03 -9.84
N GLN A 6 -2.87 0.86 -9.24
CA GLN A 6 -2.35 2.08 -8.68
C GLN A 6 -1.28 1.61 -7.71
N LYS A 7 -0.01 1.84 -8.05
CA LYS A 7 1.11 1.55 -7.16
C LYS A 7 0.86 2.42 -5.93
N VAL A 8 0.19 1.86 -4.93
CA VAL A 8 0.04 2.50 -3.63
C VAL A 8 1.44 2.85 -3.17
N GLY A 9 1.68 4.15 -3.02
CA GLY A 9 2.99 4.63 -2.64
C GLY A 9 3.35 4.02 -1.29
N ARG A 10 4.62 3.66 -1.12
CA ARG A 10 5.08 2.99 0.11
C ARG A 10 4.83 3.83 1.38
N ASN A 11 4.68 5.14 1.25
CA ASN A 11 4.38 6.04 2.37
C ASN A 11 2.88 6.34 2.56
N ASP A 12 2.03 5.98 1.60
CA ASP A 12 0.58 6.19 1.69
C ASP A 12 -0.05 5.37 2.81
N PRO A 13 -1.20 5.80 3.34
CA PRO A 13 -1.98 4.99 4.26
C PRO A 13 -2.33 3.65 3.60
N CYS A 14 -2.21 2.57 4.38
CA CYS A 14 -2.47 1.24 3.86
C CYS A 14 -3.97 1.06 3.57
N PRO A 15 -4.38 0.59 2.37
CA PRO A 15 -5.78 0.47 1.98
C PRO A 15 -6.59 -0.48 2.88
N GLY A 16 -5.92 -1.41 3.57
CA GLY A 16 -6.55 -2.31 4.54
C GLY A 16 -6.98 -1.66 5.87
N GLY A 17 -7.13 -0.33 5.93
CA GLY A 17 -7.67 0.37 7.10
C GLY A 17 -6.84 0.28 8.39
N SER A 18 -5.60 -0.21 8.31
CA SER A 18 -4.81 -0.60 9.48
C SER A 18 -4.17 0.60 10.21
N GLY A 19 -4.42 1.84 9.76
CA GLY A 19 -3.80 3.07 10.27
C GLY A 19 -2.29 3.21 10.01
N LYS A 20 -1.65 2.16 9.47
CA LYS A 20 -0.20 2.10 9.20
C LYS A 20 0.08 2.50 7.75
N LYS A 21 1.28 3.02 7.50
CA LYS A 21 1.76 3.28 6.12
C LYS A 21 1.92 1.95 5.37
N TYR A 22 1.70 1.96 4.05
CA TYR A 22 1.77 0.77 3.21
C TYR A 22 3.07 -0.01 3.42
N LYS A 23 4.23 0.67 3.48
CA LYS A 23 5.55 0.05 3.76
C LYS A 23 5.67 -0.68 5.09
N HIS A 24 4.83 -0.37 6.07
CA HIS A 24 4.83 -0.99 7.40
C HIS A 24 3.69 -2.01 7.58
N CYS A 25 2.91 -2.26 6.53
CA CYS A 25 1.80 -3.21 6.52
C CYS A 25 1.94 -4.12 5.29
N HIS A 26 1.08 -4.00 4.29
CA HIS A 26 1.06 -4.86 3.09
C HIS A 26 2.28 -4.67 2.16
N GLY A 27 2.98 -3.55 2.28
CA GLY A 27 4.21 -3.23 1.54
C GLY A 27 5.49 -3.44 2.34
N ARG A 28 5.43 -4.16 3.47
CA ARG A 28 6.61 -4.57 4.23
C ARG A 28 7.34 -5.64 3.44
N LEU A 29 8.42 -5.25 2.78
CA LEU A 29 9.42 -6.18 2.27
C LEU A 29 10.32 -6.49 3.47
N ASN A 30 10.45 -7.76 3.83
CA ASN A 30 11.37 -8.18 4.89
C ASN A 30 12.81 -7.77 4.57
#